data_AF-A0A948SAJ9-F1
#
_entry.id   AF-A0A948SAJ9-F1
#
_cell.length_a   1.000
_cell.length_b   1.000
_cell.length_c   1.000
_cell.angle_alpha   90.00
_cell.angle_beta   90.00
_cell.angle_gamma   90.00
#
_symmetry.space_group_name_H-M   'P 1'
#
loop_
_entity.id
_entity.type
_entity.pdbx_description
1 polymer ?
#
loop_
_entity_poly.entity_id
_entity_poly.type
_entity_poly.pdbx_seq_one_letter_code
_entity_poly.pdbx_strand_id
1 'polypeptide(L)'
;MKTPEPAVSTDEFIIKQSRDTTADELRGLRRFVGALDQKKKAAAAGGHPDLAEGVATLGALLASPEVTDATDPLPPHLAEAGAALRYVLKGIDIIPDSVPGLGLADDEWIVTRVMQRNPVLRVPTS
;
A
#
# COMPACT_ATOMS: atom_id res chain seq x y z
N MET A 1 11.23 -31.53 15.52
CA MET A 1 10.12 -31.38 14.54
C MET A 1 9.68 -29.93 14.62
N LYS A 2 10.09 -29.08 13.66
CA LYS A 2 9.63 -27.68 13.61
C LYS A 2 8.19 -27.71 13.08
N THR A 3 7.23 -27.33 13.91
CA THR A 3 5.86 -27.07 13.48
C THR A 3 5.92 -25.98 12.41
N PRO A 4 5.24 -26.11 11.25
CA PRO A 4 5.14 -25.01 10.31
C PRO A 4 4.49 -23.83 11.03
N GLU A 5 5.11 -22.64 10.93
CA GLU A 5 4.49 -21.42 11.42
C GLU A 5 3.13 -21.23 10.73
N PRO A 6 2.06 -20.88 11.47
CA PRO A 6 0.76 -20.68 10.84
C PRO A 6 0.87 -19.57 9.79
N ALA A 7 0.31 -19.81 8.60
CA ALA A 7 0.24 -18.80 7.55
C ALA A 7 -0.53 -17.59 8.09
N VAL A 8 0.15 -16.44 8.22
CA VAL A 8 -0.47 -15.18 8.66
C VAL A 8 -1.50 -14.76 7.63
N SER A 9 -2.73 -14.48 8.07
CA SER A 9 -3.78 -13.99 7.16
C SER A 9 -3.48 -12.56 6.67
N THR A 10 -3.98 -12.19 5.50
CA THR A 10 -3.81 -10.81 4.97
C THR A 10 -4.32 -9.75 5.95
N ASP A 11 -5.44 -10.01 6.63
CA ASP A 11 -5.98 -9.11 7.64
C ASP A 11 -5.05 -8.97 8.85
N GLU A 12 -4.52 -10.09 9.35
CA GLU A 12 -3.57 -10.09 10.46
C GLU A 12 -2.27 -9.37 10.09
N PHE A 13 -1.79 -9.56 8.85
CA PHE A 13 -0.65 -8.83 8.32
C PHE A 13 -0.91 -7.31 8.31
N ILE A 14 -2.05 -6.88 7.75
CA ILE A 14 -2.43 -5.47 7.66
C ILE A 14 -2.51 -4.85 9.07
N ILE A 15 -3.21 -5.51 9.99
CA ILE A 15 -3.37 -5.03 11.38
C ILE A 15 -2.03 -4.96 12.10
N LYS A 16 -1.14 -5.92 11.87
CA LYS A 16 0.19 -5.90 12.49
C LYS A 16 1.03 -4.75 11.96
N GLN A 17 1.06 -4.55 10.64
CA GLN A 17 1.85 -3.48 10.01
C GLN A 17 1.28 -2.09 10.27
N SER A 18 -0.04 -1.94 10.40
CA SER A 18 -0.66 -0.63 10.66
C SER A 18 -0.30 -0.09 12.04
N ARG A 19 -0.08 -0.96 13.03
CA ARG A 19 0.37 -0.57 14.38
C ARG A 19 1.76 0.05 14.39
N ASP A 20 2.60 -0.32 13.43
CA ASP A 20 3.95 0.20 13.28
C ASP A 20 4.02 1.42 12.36
N THR A 21 2.88 1.86 11.80
CA THR A 21 2.83 3.00 10.86
C THR A 21 2.59 4.30 11.61
N THR A 22 3.46 5.26 11.39
CA THR A 22 3.41 6.61 11.98
C THR A 22 3.07 7.70 10.96
N ALA A 23 2.62 8.87 11.43
CA ALA A 23 2.36 10.02 10.57
C ALA A 23 3.62 10.48 9.81
N ASP A 24 4.78 10.47 10.46
CA ASP A 24 6.04 10.86 9.84
C ASP A 24 6.50 9.88 8.76
N GLU A 25 6.31 8.57 8.97
CA GLU A 25 6.55 7.59 7.92
C GLU A 25 5.62 7.81 6.74
N LEU A 26 4.33 8.02 6.97
CA LEU A 26 3.34 8.24 5.92
C LEU A 26 3.69 9.48 5.07
N ARG A 27 4.09 10.59 5.71
CA ARG A 27 4.64 11.76 5.02
C ARG A 27 5.93 11.41 4.26
N GLY A 28 6.81 10.61 4.86
CA GLY A 28 8.06 10.15 4.24
C GLY A 28 7.83 9.35 2.95
N LEU A 29 6.72 8.62 2.84
CA LEU A 29 6.37 7.85 1.64
C LEU A 29 6.07 8.72 0.41
N ARG A 30 5.79 10.02 0.58
CA ARG A 30 5.58 10.98 -0.53
C ARG A 30 6.74 11.02 -1.51
N ARG A 31 7.97 10.82 -1.04
CA ARG A 31 9.17 10.80 -1.91
C ARG A 31 9.16 9.64 -2.93
N PHE A 32 8.33 8.62 -2.71
CA PHE A 32 8.20 7.45 -3.57
C PHE A 32 6.99 7.51 -4.51
N VAL A 33 6.28 8.63 -4.62
CA VAL A 33 5.13 8.78 -5.54
C VAL A 33 5.51 8.46 -6.98
N GLY A 34 6.72 8.82 -7.44
CA GLY A 34 7.21 8.43 -8.76
C GLY A 34 7.33 6.93 -8.94
N ALA A 35 7.72 6.21 -7.89
CA ALA A 35 7.83 4.75 -7.89
C ALA A 35 6.43 4.09 -7.89
N LEU A 36 5.45 4.67 -7.17
CA LEU A 36 4.05 4.26 -7.26
C LEU A 36 3.48 4.43 -8.67
N ASP A 37 3.85 5.51 -9.39
CA ASP A 37 3.41 5.68 -10.78
C ASP A 37 3.98 4.60 -11.73
N GLN A 38 5.24 4.21 -11.51
CA GLN A 38 5.83 3.07 -12.23
C GLN A 38 5.10 1.76 -11.90
N LYS A 39 4.80 1.52 -10.61
CA LYS A 39 4.04 0.35 -10.17
C LYS A 39 2.65 0.30 -10.78
N LYS A 40 1.94 1.43 -10.82
CA LYS A 40 0.63 1.56 -11.48
C LYS A 40 0.69 1.16 -12.95
N LYS A 41 1.70 1.63 -13.68
CA LYS A 41 1.90 1.27 -15.10
C LYS A 41 2.20 -0.21 -15.28
N ALA A 42 3.05 -0.79 -14.43
CA ALA A 42 3.37 -2.21 -14.45
C ALA A 42 2.13 -3.07 -14.14
N ALA A 43 1.32 -2.69 -13.14
CA ALA A 43 0.08 -3.36 -12.79
C ALA A 43 -0.93 -3.34 -13.96
N ALA A 44 -1.13 -2.17 -14.58
CA ALA A 44 -2.01 -2.04 -15.73
C ALA A 44 -1.55 -2.89 -16.93
N ALA A 45 -0.23 -2.88 -17.24
CA ALA A 45 0.34 -3.68 -18.31
C ALA A 45 0.30 -5.20 -18.01
N GLY A 46 0.37 -5.57 -16.73
CA GLY A 46 0.31 -6.95 -16.26
C GLY A 46 -1.11 -7.52 -16.09
N GLY A 47 -2.16 -6.75 -16.38
CA GLY A 47 -3.54 -7.22 -16.24
C GLY A 47 -4.09 -7.18 -14.82
N HIS A 48 -3.56 -6.31 -13.95
CA HIS A 48 -4.00 -6.08 -12.58
C HIS A 48 -4.64 -4.69 -12.43
N PRO A 49 -5.85 -4.47 -12.97
CA PRO A 49 -6.51 -3.16 -12.97
C PRO A 49 -6.86 -2.69 -11.55
N ASP A 50 -7.25 -3.61 -10.66
CA ASP A 50 -7.62 -3.27 -9.27
C ASP A 50 -6.40 -2.78 -8.48
N LEU A 51 -5.24 -3.42 -8.69
CA LEU A 51 -3.97 -2.92 -8.15
C LEU A 51 -3.60 -1.54 -8.71
N ALA A 52 -3.77 -1.33 -10.02
CA ALA A 52 -3.45 -0.04 -10.64
C ALA A 52 -4.33 1.09 -10.08
N GLU A 53 -5.65 0.86 -9.94
CA GLU A 53 -6.57 1.80 -9.32
C GLU A 53 -6.21 2.03 -7.85
N GLY A 54 -5.98 0.96 -7.10
CA GLY A 54 -5.68 1.06 -5.68
C GLY A 54 -4.39 1.82 -5.38
N VAL A 55 -3.34 1.59 -6.17
CA VAL A 55 -2.08 2.34 -6.09
C VAL A 55 -2.28 3.81 -6.46
N ALA A 56 -3.14 4.11 -7.45
CA ALA A 56 -3.46 5.48 -7.81
C ALA A 56 -4.15 6.22 -6.64
N THR A 57 -5.13 5.59 -5.99
CA THR A 57 -5.80 6.18 -4.82
C THR A 57 -4.81 6.38 -3.67
N LEU A 58 -3.98 5.39 -3.36
CA LEU A 58 -2.99 5.51 -2.28
C LEU A 58 -1.96 6.61 -2.59
N GLY A 59 -1.56 6.77 -3.85
CA GLY A 59 -0.72 7.87 -4.30
C GLY A 59 -1.40 9.24 -4.14
N ALA A 60 -2.69 9.35 -4.46
CA ALA A 60 -3.47 10.56 -4.24
C ALA A 60 -3.65 10.88 -2.75
N LEU A 61 -3.88 9.86 -1.92
CA LEU A 61 -3.95 9.99 -0.46
C LEU A 61 -2.65 10.58 0.10
N LEU A 62 -1.48 10.11 -0.36
CA LEU A 62 -0.20 10.67 0.06
C LEU A 62 -0.09 12.17 -0.26
N ALA A 63 -0.68 12.65 -1.35
CA ALA A 63 -0.69 14.07 -1.72
C ALA A 63 -1.76 14.90 -0.98
N SER A 64 -2.66 14.28 -0.23
CA SER A 64 -3.79 14.94 0.42
C SER A 64 -3.37 15.77 1.65
N PRO A 65 -4.16 16.79 2.03
CA PRO A 65 -4.02 17.48 3.32
C PRO A 65 -4.15 16.52 4.50
N GLU A 66 -4.97 15.48 4.37
CA GLU A 66 -5.19 14.49 5.43
C GLU A 66 -3.87 13.83 5.87
N VAL A 67 -2.98 13.48 4.94
CA VAL A 67 -1.63 12.96 5.28
C VAL A 67 -0.68 14.07 5.74
N THR A 68 -0.84 15.31 5.25
CA THR A 68 -0.01 16.43 5.70
C THR A 68 -0.26 16.73 7.17
N ASP A 69 -1.53 16.76 7.56
CA ASP A 69 -2.01 17.22 8.86
C ASP A 69 -2.19 16.05 9.87
N ALA A 70 -1.96 14.80 9.42
CA ALA A 70 -2.04 13.62 10.26
C ALA A 70 -1.15 13.74 11.50
N THR A 71 -1.66 13.33 12.65
CA THR A 71 -0.89 13.25 13.90
C THR A 71 -1.05 11.86 14.49
N ASP A 72 -0.05 11.43 15.25
CA ASP A 72 -0.13 10.13 15.92
C ASP A 72 -1.06 10.20 17.15
N PRO A 73 -1.85 9.13 17.43
CA PRO A 73 -1.98 7.93 16.61
C PRO A 73 -2.78 8.17 15.33
N LEU A 74 -2.34 7.55 14.23
CA LEU A 74 -3.02 7.65 12.94
C LEU A 74 -4.47 7.12 13.00
N PRO A 75 -5.41 7.76 12.28
CA PRO A 75 -6.68 7.14 11.93
C PRO A 75 -6.47 5.76 11.31
N PRO A 76 -7.33 4.76 11.60
CA PRO A 76 -7.14 3.38 11.12
C PRO A 76 -6.94 3.26 9.61
N HIS A 77 -7.67 4.05 8.81
CA HIS A 77 -7.55 4.01 7.36
C HIS A 77 -6.21 4.55 6.85
N LEU A 78 -5.63 5.57 7.49
CA LEU A 78 -4.30 6.07 7.16
C LEU A 78 -3.21 5.08 7.58
N ALA A 79 -3.37 4.44 8.74
CA ALA A 79 -2.44 3.42 9.22
C ALA A 79 -2.44 2.18 8.31
N GLU A 80 -3.61 1.68 7.91
CA GLU A 80 -3.73 0.56 6.97
C GLU A 80 -3.27 0.93 5.55
N ALA A 81 -3.54 2.16 5.10
CA ALA A 81 -3.01 2.68 3.83
C ALA A 81 -1.47 2.75 3.84
N GLY A 82 -0.87 3.21 4.93
CA GLY A 82 0.58 3.21 5.10
C GLY A 82 1.18 1.80 5.11
N ALA A 83 0.51 0.83 5.73
CA ALA A 83 0.90 -0.57 5.67
C ALA A 83 0.91 -1.12 4.24
N ALA A 84 -0.16 -0.87 3.46
CA ALA A 84 -0.21 -1.27 2.04
C ALA A 84 0.88 -0.58 1.21
N LEU A 85 1.06 0.73 1.38
CA LEU A 85 2.09 1.49 0.67
C LEU A 85 3.50 0.95 0.97
N ARG A 86 3.81 0.66 2.23
CA ARG A 86 5.11 0.06 2.62
C ARG A 86 5.30 -1.30 1.96
N TYR A 87 4.26 -2.13 1.89
CA TYR A 87 4.34 -3.43 1.25
C TYR A 87 4.61 -3.30 -0.26
N VAL A 88 3.79 -2.52 -0.96
CA VAL A 88 3.89 -2.31 -2.41
C VAL A 88 5.25 -1.73 -2.80
N LEU A 89 5.77 -0.80 -1.99
CA LEU A 89 7.06 -0.15 -2.19
C LEU A 89 8.25 -1.05 -1.82
N LYS A 90 8.08 -2.03 -0.93
CA LYS A 90 9.12 -3.02 -0.60
C LYS A 90 9.47 -3.89 -1.81
N GLY A 91 8.51 -4.13 -2.70
CA GLY A 91 8.69 -4.85 -3.96
C GLY A 91 9.10 -3.97 -5.15
N ILE A 92 9.37 -2.68 -4.95
CA ILE A 92 10.03 -1.88 -5.98
C ILE A 92 11.51 -2.16 -5.88
N ASP A 93 11.97 -3.10 -6.70
CA ASP A 93 13.37 -3.33 -6.94
C ASP A 93 13.95 -2.04 -7.57
N ILE A 94 14.72 -1.30 -6.77
CA ILE A 94 15.38 -0.06 -7.18
C ILE A 94 16.51 -0.37 -8.20
N ILE A 95 16.74 -1.64 -8.52
CA ILE A 95 17.72 -2.14 -9.49
C ILE A 95 16.98 -2.83 -10.65
N PRO A 96 17.32 -2.54 -11.94
CA PRO A 96 16.42 -2.76 -13.08
C PRO A 96 16.35 -4.20 -13.62
N ASP A 97 17.02 -5.17 -13.01
CA ASP A 97 17.13 -6.51 -13.57
C ASP A 97 16.46 -7.54 -12.66
N SER A 98 15.21 -7.90 -12.97
CA SER A 98 14.78 -9.29 -13.25
C SER A 98 13.27 -9.44 -13.12
N VAL A 99 12.61 -9.55 -14.28
CA VAL A 99 11.22 -10.02 -14.50
C VAL A 99 10.09 -9.04 -14.13
N PRO A 100 9.44 -8.43 -15.14
CA PRO A 100 8.18 -7.70 -14.96
C PRO A 100 7.08 -8.64 -14.42
N GLY A 101 6.45 -8.27 -13.30
CA GLY A 101 5.21 -8.90 -12.82
C GLY A 101 5.31 -9.83 -11.61
N LEU A 102 6.52 -10.17 -11.14
CA LEU A 102 6.68 -10.91 -9.88
C LEU A 102 6.23 -10.04 -8.69
N GLY A 103 5.26 -10.54 -7.92
CA GLY A 103 4.71 -9.87 -6.73
C GLY A 103 3.43 -9.05 -6.94
N LEU A 104 2.96 -8.85 -8.19
CA LEU A 104 1.76 -8.03 -8.44
C LEU A 104 0.48 -8.65 -7.86
N ALA A 105 0.34 -9.98 -7.87
CA ALA A 105 -0.84 -10.64 -7.28
C ALA A 105 -0.92 -10.44 -5.76
N ASP A 106 0.21 -10.53 -5.05
CA ASP A 106 0.26 -10.31 -3.60
C ASP A 106 -0.01 -8.83 -3.26
N ASP A 107 0.57 -7.92 -4.04
CA ASP A 107 0.30 -6.49 -3.94
C ASP A 107 -1.19 -6.19 -4.15
N GLU A 108 -1.79 -6.79 -5.18
CA GLU A 108 -3.21 -6.63 -5.50
C GLU A 108 -4.09 -7.12 -4.36
N TRP A 109 -3.79 -8.28 -3.77
CA TRP A 109 -4.54 -8.78 -2.62
C TRP A 109 -4.47 -7.85 -1.41
N ILE A 110 -3.29 -7.34 -1.07
CA ILE A 110 -3.12 -6.44 0.08
C ILE A 110 -3.82 -5.11 -0.17
N VAL A 111 -3.57 -4.50 -1.34
CA VAL A 111 -4.17 -3.20 -1.71
C VAL A 111 -5.69 -3.34 -1.78
N THR A 112 -6.21 -4.35 -2.48
CA THR A 112 -7.66 -4.60 -2.56
C THR A 112 -8.25 -4.80 -1.18
N ARG A 113 -7.58 -5.55 -0.30
CA ARG A 113 -8.08 -5.80 1.05
C ARG A 113 -8.12 -4.53 1.90
N VAL A 114 -7.08 -3.70 1.87
CA VAL A 114 -7.08 -2.39 2.55
C VAL A 114 -8.19 -1.50 2.02
N MET A 115 -8.42 -1.49 0.70
CA MET A 115 -9.47 -0.70 0.08
C MET A 115 -10.89 -1.18 0.43
N GLN A 116 -11.09 -2.49 0.64
CA GLN A 116 -12.36 -3.05 1.10
C GLN A 116 -12.62 -2.72 2.58
N ARG A 117 -11.59 -2.76 3.41
CA ARG A 117 -11.68 -2.44 4.85
C ARG A 117 -11.91 -0.96 5.11
N ASN A 118 -11.44 -0.11 4.21
CA ASN A 118 -11.45 1.34 4.35
C ASN A 118 -12.18 2.01 3.17
N PRO A 119 -13.51 1.90 3.07
CA PRO A 119 -14.27 2.46 1.96
C PRO A 119 -14.14 3.99 1.86
N VAL A 120 -13.80 4.67 2.95
CA VAL A 120 -13.50 6.11 2.98
C VAL A 120 -12.37 6.49 2.01
N LEU A 121 -11.40 5.60 1.77
CA LEU A 121 -10.29 5.84 0.85
C LEU A 121 -10.77 5.96 -0.61
N ARG A 122 -11.92 5.39 -0.95
CA ARG A 122 -12.49 5.41 -2.32
C ARG A 122 -13.30 6.68 -2.60
N VAL A 123 -13.57 7.48 -1.57
CA VAL A 123 -14.35 8.71 -1.69
C VAL A 123 -13.37 9.87 -1.77
N PRO A 124 -13.40 10.71 -2.83
CA PRO A 124 -12.55 11.89 -2.88
C PRO A 124 -12.95 12.83 -1.72
N THR A 125 -12.04 13.06 -0.78
CA THR A 125 -12.17 14.10 0.23
C THR A 125 -12.26 15.44 -0.50
N SER A 126 -13.45 16.05 -0.51
CA SER A 126 -13.73 17.36 -1.12
C SER A 126 -13.00 18.49 -0.40
#